data_AF-A0A9P6N3J3-F1
#
_entry.id   AF-A0A9P6N3J3-F1
#
_cell.length_a   1.000
_cell.length_b   1.000
_cell.length_c   1.000
_cell.angle_alpha   90.00
_cell.angle_beta   90.00
_cell.angle_gamma   90.00
#
_symmetry.space_group_name_H-M   'P 1'
#
loop_
_entity.id
_entity.type
_entity.pdbx_description
1 polymer ?
#
loop_
_entity_poly.entity_id
_entity_poly.type
_entity_poly.pdbx_seq_one_letter_code
_entity_poly.pdbx_strand_id
1 'polypeptide(L)'
;MKSSWEPLEMLSSYITREQNDSWTYKPKSPTHVGVLGDLFSSQWIDDNEFNVRLARYRSIFPDPATTLHAKKTTMDKSDGIPILINITGNHDIGYGNDISQTRLDRWEQVFGRSNFIESVVIPDSARLKDPQPLGHSRRLHFVVLNTMLLDGPSSDENLRGQTWQFLQKAAELKAENPEDKIVILTHIPFHKEQGICVDAPDIHVHWDNTIIEQTMLTPNSTTWILNNIKPDFVLNGHDHYGCDIVHVRSWDEGTGEFSWMAYSTSELPSELETKAHEHEQIDRQDKISIREVTQRSMMAEFGGYAGLFEARISETNPDRIEFHYSACGFYNDLQVWIMIVTIAIVVGAWVLIISARVLAALRRILISKTRKHQGSTEEKLKKL
;
A
#
# COMPACT_ATOMS: atom_id res chain seq x y z
N MET A 1 25.06 -17.56 0.92
CA MET A 1 24.69 -16.53 -0.09
C MET A 1 24.57 -15.21 0.64
N LYS A 2 25.35 -14.20 0.26
CA LYS A 2 25.27 -12.86 0.86
C LYS A 2 23.91 -12.26 0.51
N SER A 3 23.18 -11.77 1.51
CA SER A 3 21.91 -11.07 1.33
C SER A 3 22.17 -9.74 0.63
N SER A 4 21.79 -9.65 -0.64
CA SER A 4 21.89 -8.44 -1.46
C SER A 4 20.81 -7.44 -1.04
N TRP A 5 21.05 -6.72 0.05
CA TRP A 5 20.25 -5.57 0.51
C TRP A 5 20.58 -4.28 -0.27
N GLU A 6 20.84 -4.38 -1.57
CA GLU A 6 21.17 -3.23 -2.42
C GLU A 6 19.96 -2.34 -2.85
N PRO A 7 18.67 -2.74 -2.81
CA PRO A 7 17.60 -1.86 -3.26
C PRO A 7 17.43 -0.59 -2.40
N LEU A 8 17.66 -0.70 -1.07
CA LEU A 8 17.53 0.42 -0.13
C LEU A 8 18.75 1.34 -0.15
N GLU A 9 19.96 0.81 -0.37
CA GLU A 9 21.14 1.64 -0.61
C GLU A 9 21.00 2.45 -1.91
N MET A 10 20.41 1.85 -2.96
CA MET A 10 20.17 2.57 -4.22
C MET A 10 19.20 3.74 -4.03
N LEU A 11 18.09 3.55 -3.31
CA LEU A 11 17.16 4.63 -2.94
C LEU A 11 17.85 5.74 -2.12
N SER A 12 18.74 5.38 -1.19
CA SER A 12 19.53 6.36 -0.44
C SER A 12 20.50 7.15 -1.34
N SER A 13 21.07 6.49 -2.36
CA SER A 13 22.08 7.08 -3.25
C SER A 13 21.50 8.07 -4.26
N TYR A 14 20.26 7.86 -4.72
CA TYR A 14 19.57 8.76 -5.64
C TYR A 14 19.13 10.08 -4.99
N ILE A 15 18.96 10.11 -3.67
CA ILE A 15 18.62 11.35 -2.92
C ILE A 15 19.88 12.16 -2.59
N THR A 16 21.08 11.55 -2.60
CA THR A 16 22.33 12.20 -2.16
C THR A 16 23.15 12.89 -3.26
N ARG A 17 22.64 13.02 -4.48
CA ARG A 17 23.42 13.60 -5.58
C ARG A 17 22.89 14.95 -6.06
N GLU A 18 22.70 15.87 -5.13
CA GLU A 18 22.90 17.29 -5.42
C GLU A 18 23.31 18.09 -4.17
N GLN A 19 24.45 18.77 -4.34
CA GLN A 19 24.96 19.92 -3.59
C GLN A 19 25.76 19.74 -2.29
N ASN A 20 27.02 20.22 -2.41
CA ASN A 20 27.93 20.64 -1.35
C ASN A 20 27.36 21.85 -0.58
N ASP A 21 26.37 21.64 0.28
CA ASP A 21 26.06 22.60 1.34
C ASP A 21 25.85 21.88 2.68
N SER A 22 26.39 22.48 3.72
CA SER A 22 26.60 21.90 5.04
C SER A 22 25.31 21.77 5.87
N TRP A 23 24.24 21.16 5.35
CA TRP A 23 23.03 20.81 6.10
C TRP A 23 22.29 19.65 5.42
N THR A 24 22.94 18.49 5.25
CA THR A 24 22.28 17.31 4.68
C THR A 24 21.46 16.59 5.75
N TYR A 25 20.14 16.87 5.74
CA TYR A 25 19.13 16.01 6.37
C TYR A 25 19.24 14.63 5.74
N LYS A 26 19.88 13.67 6.42
CA LYS A 26 19.79 12.26 6.04
C LYS A 26 18.32 11.86 6.17
N PRO A 27 17.63 11.39 5.10
CA PRO A 27 16.34 10.75 5.29
C PRO A 27 16.56 9.60 6.28
N LYS A 28 15.92 9.68 7.45
CA LYS A 28 15.93 8.53 8.36
C LYS A 28 15.26 7.38 7.61
N SER A 29 15.88 6.20 7.62
CA SER A 29 15.20 4.97 7.23
C SER A 29 13.85 4.89 7.97
N PRO A 30 12.78 4.43 7.31
CA PRO A 30 11.48 4.33 7.96
C PRO A 30 11.59 3.44 9.21
N THR A 31 10.84 3.77 10.26
CA THR A 31 10.75 2.90 11.45
C THR A 31 9.85 1.70 11.20
N HIS A 32 8.83 1.88 10.36
CA HIS A 32 7.84 0.88 9.97
C HIS A 32 7.61 0.92 8.47
N VAL A 33 7.30 -0.23 7.88
CA VAL A 33 6.83 -0.36 6.51
C VAL A 33 5.50 -1.10 6.56
N GLY A 34 4.43 -0.48 6.09
CA GLY A 34 3.11 -1.10 5.95
C GLY A 34 2.88 -1.55 4.51
N VAL A 35 2.49 -2.80 4.31
CA VAL A 35 1.96 -3.30 3.02
C VAL A 35 0.46 -3.49 3.20
N LEU A 36 -0.32 -2.61 2.57
CA LEU A 36 -1.76 -2.44 2.82
C LEU A 36 -2.62 -3.46 2.06
N GLY A 37 -2.25 -4.74 2.09
CA GLY A 37 -2.97 -5.84 1.42
C GLY A 37 -2.60 -6.08 -0.03
N ASP A 38 -3.18 -7.14 -0.58
CA ASP A 38 -2.91 -7.67 -1.91
C ASP A 38 -1.42 -7.88 -2.17
N LEU A 39 -0.75 -8.53 -1.21
CA LEU A 39 0.70 -8.80 -1.27
C LEU A 39 1.03 -9.61 -2.52
N PHE A 40 0.18 -10.61 -2.80
CA PHE A 40 0.07 -11.31 -4.07
C PHE A 40 -1.22 -12.13 -4.06
N SER A 41 -1.81 -12.37 -5.24
CA SER A 41 -3.01 -13.19 -5.32
C SER A 41 -2.73 -14.61 -4.84
N SER A 42 -3.25 -14.96 -3.67
CA SER A 42 -3.03 -16.24 -3.01
C SER A 42 -4.30 -17.02 -2.72
N GLN A 43 -5.47 -16.40 -2.90
CA GLN A 43 -6.76 -17.02 -2.62
C GLN A 43 -7.10 -18.21 -3.55
N TRP A 44 -6.56 -18.24 -4.78
CA TRP A 44 -6.84 -19.29 -5.78
C TRP A 44 -5.62 -20.13 -6.20
N ILE A 45 -4.56 -20.15 -5.39
CA ILE A 45 -3.35 -20.92 -5.67
C ILE A 45 -3.12 -22.03 -4.63
N ASP A 46 -2.47 -23.11 -5.08
CA ASP A 46 -2.01 -24.17 -4.21
C ASP A 46 -0.79 -23.76 -3.37
N ASP A 47 -0.41 -24.61 -2.42
CA ASP A 47 0.70 -24.32 -1.50
C ASP A 47 2.07 -24.28 -2.20
N ASN A 48 2.24 -24.96 -3.34
CA ASN A 48 3.49 -24.92 -4.07
C ASN A 48 3.70 -23.55 -4.73
N GLU A 49 2.70 -23.07 -5.45
CA GLU A 49 2.71 -21.72 -6.04
C GLU A 49 2.73 -20.64 -4.95
N PHE A 50 2.04 -20.83 -3.83
CA PHE A 50 2.12 -19.94 -2.67
C PHE A 50 3.56 -19.79 -2.18
N ASN A 51 4.28 -20.89 -2.01
CA ASN A 51 5.68 -20.88 -1.56
C ASN A 51 6.63 -20.20 -2.56
N VAL A 52 6.39 -20.35 -3.87
CA VAL A 52 7.16 -19.65 -4.91
C VAL A 52 6.94 -18.13 -4.82
N ARG A 53 5.68 -17.68 -4.70
CA ARG A 53 5.36 -16.25 -4.55
C ARG A 53 5.87 -15.68 -3.23
N LEU A 54 5.78 -16.43 -2.15
CA LEU A 54 6.33 -16.08 -0.85
C LEU A 54 7.85 -15.91 -0.91
N ALA A 55 8.57 -16.80 -1.60
CA ALA A 55 10.01 -16.67 -1.79
C ALA A 55 10.37 -15.37 -2.53
N ARG A 56 9.57 -14.97 -3.52
CA ARG A 56 9.70 -13.67 -4.20
C ARG A 56 9.44 -12.51 -3.23
N TYR A 57 8.35 -12.57 -2.47
CA TYR A 57 8.00 -11.54 -1.50
C TYR A 57 9.13 -11.31 -0.47
N ARG A 58 9.67 -12.39 0.11
CA ARG A 58 10.80 -12.37 1.05
C ARG A 58 12.13 -11.92 0.45
N SER A 59 12.26 -11.90 -0.88
CA SER A 59 13.43 -11.33 -1.56
C SER A 59 13.38 -9.81 -1.65
N ILE A 60 12.20 -9.21 -1.47
CA ILE A 60 11.95 -7.77 -1.57
C ILE A 60 11.83 -7.17 -0.16
N PHE A 61 11.04 -7.80 0.71
CA PHE A 61 10.78 -7.33 2.07
C PHE A 61 11.44 -8.22 3.12
N PRO A 62 11.90 -7.65 4.26
CA PRO A 62 12.42 -8.44 5.38
C PRO A 62 11.40 -9.47 5.85
N ASP A 63 11.86 -10.66 6.24
CA ASP A 63 10.98 -11.70 6.77
C ASP A 63 10.29 -11.21 8.06
N PRO A 64 8.95 -11.23 8.15
CA PRO A 64 8.20 -10.86 9.36
C PRO A 64 8.66 -11.59 10.63
N ALA A 65 9.11 -12.84 10.51
CA ALA A 65 9.66 -13.57 11.65
C ALA A 65 10.96 -12.92 12.16
N THR A 66 11.76 -12.35 11.26
CA THR A 66 13.04 -11.69 11.59
C THR A 66 12.80 -10.33 12.24
N THR A 67 11.76 -9.58 11.85
CA THR A 67 11.39 -8.30 12.50
C THR A 67 10.81 -8.51 13.90
N LEU A 68 9.97 -9.53 14.11
CA LEU A 68 9.48 -9.89 15.45
C LEU A 68 10.58 -10.42 16.38
N HIS A 69 11.52 -11.21 15.85
CA HIS A 69 12.67 -11.69 16.61
C HIS A 69 13.60 -10.53 17.01
N ALA A 70 13.88 -9.58 16.10
CA ALA A 70 14.65 -8.36 16.41
C ALA A 70 14.01 -7.55 17.55
N LYS A 71 12.67 -7.38 17.53
CA LYS A 71 11.91 -6.71 18.60
C LYS A 71 12.06 -7.38 19.96
N LYS A 72 12.22 -8.72 20.00
CA LYS A 72 12.36 -9.50 21.25
C LYS A 72 13.78 -9.49 21.81
N THR A 73 14.80 -9.31 20.97
CA THR A 73 16.21 -9.43 21.37
C THR A 73 16.91 -8.09 21.61
N THR A 74 16.42 -6.98 21.06
CA THR A 74 17.04 -5.66 21.25
C THR A 74 16.00 -4.57 21.44
N MET A 75 15.68 -4.22 22.70
CA MET A 75 14.90 -3.02 23.03
C MET A 75 15.65 -1.70 22.75
N ASP A 76 16.86 -1.73 22.20
CA ASP A 76 17.68 -0.51 22.05
C ASP A 76 18.35 -0.32 20.68
N LYS A 77 18.47 -1.35 19.83
CA LYS A 77 19.07 -1.21 18.48
C LYS A 77 18.58 -2.33 17.56
N SER A 78 17.52 -2.11 16.78
CA SER A 78 17.38 -2.82 15.50
C SER A 78 18.20 -2.03 14.48
N ASP A 79 19.19 -2.67 13.87
CA ASP A 79 20.18 -2.09 12.95
C ASP A 79 19.56 -1.51 11.65
N GLY A 80 18.78 -0.43 11.76
CA GLY A 80 18.18 0.25 10.60
C GLY A 80 17.13 -0.55 9.83
N ILE A 81 16.75 -1.75 10.30
CA ILE A 81 15.71 -2.58 9.67
C ILE A 81 14.32 -2.11 10.13
N PRO A 82 13.43 -1.69 9.23
CA PRO A 82 12.06 -1.29 9.59
C PRO A 82 11.22 -2.46 10.08
N ILE A 83 10.27 -2.18 10.97
CA ILE A 83 9.22 -3.14 11.36
C ILE A 83 8.23 -3.27 10.20
N LEU A 84 8.07 -4.49 9.69
CA LEU A 84 7.12 -4.78 8.62
C LEU A 84 5.73 -5.08 9.21
N ILE A 85 4.71 -4.37 8.72
CA ILE A 85 3.30 -4.59 9.02
C ILE A 85 2.61 -5.03 7.73
N ASN A 86 2.17 -6.28 7.69
CA ASN A 86 1.38 -6.81 6.58
C ASN A 86 -0.09 -6.79 6.95
N ILE A 87 -0.90 -6.35 5.99
CA ILE A 87 -2.35 -6.34 6.08
C ILE A 87 -2.84 -7.32 5.02
N THR A 88 -3.94 -8.00 5.31
CA THR A 88 -4.56 -8.90 4.33
C THR A 88 -5.47 -8.13 3.40
N GLY A 89 -5.43 -8.45 2.11
CA GLY A 89 -6.37 -7.99 1.09
C GLY A 89 -7.30 -9.08 0.59
N ASN A 90 -8.21 -8.70 -0.31
CA ASN A 90 -9.16 -9.64 -0.91
C ASN A 90 -8.46 -10.63 -1.85
N HIS A 91 -7.34 -10.26 -2.48
CA HIS A 91 -6.55 -11.20 -3.25
C HIS A 91 -5.71 -12.13 -2.37
N ASP A 92 -5.54 -11.84 -1.09
CA ASP A 92 -4.78 -12.70 -0.21
C ASP A 92 -5.63 -13.84 0.36
N ILE A 93 -6.76 -13.52 0.98
CA ILE A 93 -7.59 -14.52 1.68
C ILE A 93 -8.99 -14.71 1.09
N GLY A 94 -9.40 -13.87 0.13
CA GLY A 94 -10.76 -13.83 -0.42
C GLY A 94 -11.65 -12.81 0.27
N TYR A 95 -12.82 -12.57 -0.33
CA TYR A 95 -13.95 -11.86 0.27
C TYR A 95 -14.78 -12.83 1.14
N GLY A 96 -15.90 -12.34 1.70
CA GLY A 96 -16.78 -13.13 2.56
C GLY A 96 -17.20 -14.48 1.96
N ASN A 97 -17.45 -14.57 0.65
CA ASN A 97 -17.90 -15.80 0.00
C ASN A 97 -16.82 -16.90 -0.08
N ASP A 98 -15.54 -16.55 -0.23
CA ASP A 98 -14.47 -17.53 -0.48
C ASP A 98 -13.44 -17.63 0.65
N ILE A 99 -13.53 -16.79 1.67
CA ILE A 99 -12.70 -16.90 2.87
C ILE A 99 -12.92 -18.24 3.60
N SER A 100 -11.88 -18.74 4.26
CA SER A 100 -11.96 -19.94 5.10
C SER A 100 -10.84 -19.95 6.13
N GLN A 101 -11.04 -20.71 7.22
CA GLN A 101 -10.00 -20.89 8.24
C GLN A 101 -8.66 -21.30 7.64
N THR A 102 -8.64 -22.25 6.71
CA THR A 102 -7.40 -22.71 6.07
C THR A 102 -6.65 -21.61 5.33
N ARG A 103 -7.37 -20.73 4.60
CA ARG A 103 -6.74 -19.61 3.89
C ARG A 103 -6.19 -18.57 4.86
N LEU A 104 -6.96 -18.23 5.89
CA LEU A 104 -6.54 -17.31 6.92
C LEU A 104 -5.33 -17.85 7.68
N ASP A 105 -5.34 -19.10 8.11
CA ASP A 105 -4.22 -19.74 8.81
C ASP A 105 -2.95 -19.76 7.97
N ARG A 106 -3.07 -20.12 6.68
CA ARG A 106 -1.93 -20.12 5.74
C ARG A 106 -1.32 -18.73 5.59
N TRP A 107 -2.15 -17.69 5.55
CA TRP A 107 -1.69 -16.29 5.50
C TRP A 107 -1.06 -15.88 6.83
N GLU A 108 -1.74 -16.12 7.96
CA GLU A 108 -1.29 -15.67 9.28
C GLU A 108 0.01 -16.33 9.74
N GLN A 109 0.22 -17.60 9.35
CA GLN A 109 1.45 -18.34 9.62
C GLN A 109 2.70 -17.64 9.07
N VAL A 110 2.54 -16.86 8.00
CA VAL A 110 3.65 -16.25 7.27
C VAL A 110 3.73 -14.74 7.49
N PHE A 111 2.60 -14.06 7.47
CA PHE A 111 2.55 -12.60 7.46
C PHE A 111 2.20 -11.97 8.82
N GLY A 112 1.82 -12.79 9.80
CA GLY A 112 1.36 -12.34 11.12
C GLY A 112 -0.17 -12.33 11.21
N ARG A 113 -0.72 -11.95 12.38
CA ARG A 113 -2.17 -11.97 12.58
C ARG A 113 -2.88 -10.99 11.65
N SER A 114 -4.06 -11.32 11.15
CA SER A 114 -4.86 -10.42 10.29
C SER A 114 -5.54 -9.30 11.07
N ASN A 115 -5.70 -9.49 12.38
CA ASN A 115 -6.25 -8.52 13.33
C ASN A 115 -5.28 -8.39 14.51
N PHE A 116 -4.68 -7.21 14.72
CA PHE A 116 -3.81 -6.97 15.87
C PHE A 116 -3.63 -5.48 16.20
N ILE A 117 -3.14 -5.22 17.41
CA ILE A 117 -2.80 -3.88 17.89
C ILE A 117 -1.29 -3.89 18.16
N GLU A 118 -0.58 -2.97 17.52
CA GLU A 118 0.84 -2.73 17.76
C GLU A 118 1.03 -1.33 18.36
N SER A 119 1.64 -1.25 19.54
CA SER A 119 1.78 -0.01 20.30
C SER A 119 3.23 0.47 20.29
N VAL A 120 3.45 1.73 19.93
CA VAL A 120 4.76 2.38 19.94
C VAL A 120 4.72 3.66 20.77
N VAL A 121 5.87 4.08 21.28
CA VAL A 121 6.01 5.38 21.95
C VAL A 121 6.75 6.32 21.01
N ILE A 122 6.17 7.48 20.71
CA ILE A 122 6.83 8.48 19.88
C ILE A 122 7.98 9.10 20.68
N PRO A 123 9.23 9.00 20.19
CA PRO A 123 10.39 9.52 20.90
C PRO A 123 10.35 11.05 20.96
N ASP A 124 10.92 11.61 22.03
CA ASP A 124 11.04 13.05 22.17
C ASP A 124 11.90 13.63 21.04
N SER A 125 11.42 14.68 20.39
CA SER A 125 12.29 15.52 19.58
C SER A 125 13.28 16.14 20.55
N ALA A 126 14.57 15.77 20.46
CA ALA A 126 15.67 16.26 21.30
C ALA A 126 15.92 17.80 21.29
N ARG A 127 14.94 18.58 20.81
CA ARG A 127 14.91 20.04 20.71
C ARG A 127 14.08 20.71 21.81
N LEU A 128 13.30 19.99 22.61
CA LEU A 128 12.62 20.57 23.76
C LEU A 128 13.63 20.70 24.91
N LYS A 129 14.15 21.92 25.10
CA LYS A 129 15.26 22.26 26.00
C LYS A 129 14.92 22.18 27.51
N ASP A 130 13.74 21.72 27.88
CA ASP A 130 13.30 21.72 29.28
C ASP A 130 12.56 20.42 29.62
N PRO A 131 13.09 19.58 30.54
CA PRO A 131 12.44 18.36 30.99
C PRO A 131 11.33 18.71 31.98
N GLN A 132 10.23 19.26 31.48
CA GLN A 132 8.98 19.30 32.26
C GLN A 132 8.49 17.86 32.47
N PRO A 133 7.87 17.54 33.63
CA PRO A 133 7.33 16.21 33.88
C PRO A 133 6.24 15.90 32.84
N LEU A 134 6.47 14.85 32.06
CA LEU A 134 5.65 14.49 30.92
C LEU A 134 4.24 14.08 31.36
N GLY A 135 3.28 14.97 31.10
CA GLY A 135 1.90 14.86 31.58
C GLY A 135 0.92 14.16 30.64
N HIS A 136 1.24 13.89 29.37
CA HIS A 136 0.27 13.32 28.42
C HIS A 136 0.91 12.19 27.58
N SER A 137 0.08 11.20 27.20
CA SER A 137 0.56 9.96 26.60
C SER A 137 1.13 10.18 25.20
N ARG A 138 2.34 9.65 24.96
CA ARG A 138 3.03 9.61 23.66
C ARG A 138 2.79 8.30 22.92
N ARG A 139 1.81 7.52 23.36
CA ARG A 139 1.56 6.20 22.82
C ARG A 139 0.73 6.31 21.56
N LEU A 140 1.22 5.62 20.52
CA LEU A 140 0.55 5.46 19.24
C LEU A 140 0.26 3.98 19.04
N HIS A 141 -0.99 3.64 18.75
CA HIS A 141 -1.45 2.31 18.43
C HIS A 141 -1.72 2.20 16.93
N PHE A 142 -1.02 1.29 16.26
CA PHE A 142 -1.42 0.80 14.95
C PHE A 142 -2.45 -0.31 15.15
N VAL A 143 -3.68 -0.07 14.71
CA VAL A 143 -4.78 -1.03 14.77
C VAL A 143 -4.97 -1.60 13.37
N VAL A 144 -4.56 -2.84 13.16
CA VAL A 144 -4.69 -3.54 11.88
C VAL A 144 -6.00 -4.31 11.86
N LEU A 145 -6.85 -4.02 10.87
CA LEU A 145 -8.16 -4.62 10.69
C LEU A 145 -8.20 -5.54 9.46
N ASN A 146 -8.74 -6.74 9.61
CA ASN A 146 -9.12 -7.59 8.50
C ASN A 146 -10.51 -7.18 7.98
N THR A 147 -10.54 -6.30 6.98
CA THR A 147 -11.81 -5.80 6.42
C THR A 147 -12.60 -6.79 5.60
N MET A 148 -12.02 -7.93 5.21
CA MET A 148 -12.75 -8.98 4.48
C MET A 148 -13.88 -9.61 5.30
N LEU A 149 -13.85 -9.42 6.62
CA LEU A 149 -14.75 -10.04 7.60
C LEU A 149 -15.55 -9.02 8.43
N LEU A 150 -15.59 -7.74 8.05
CA LEU A 150 -16.40 -6.75 8.76
C LEU A 150 -17.83 -6.74 8.24
N ASP A 151 -17.98 -6.57 6.94
CA ASP A 151 -19.25 -6.70 6.27
C ASP A 151 -19.62 -8.17 6.07
N GLY A 152 -20.89 -8.43 5.82
CA GLY A 152 -21.37 -9.78 5.62
C GLY A 152 -22.74 -9.82 4.98
N PRO A 153 -23.32 -11.01 4.82
CA PRO A 153 -22.84 -12.32 5.31
C PRO A 153 -21.50 -12.82 4.74
N SER A 154 -20.87 -13.75 5.47
CA SER A 154 -19.65 -14.46 5.11
C SER A 154 -19.90 -15.97 5.11
N SER A 155 -19.15 -16.70 4.28
CA SER A 155 -19.13 -18.17 4.25
C SER A 155 -18.61 -18.78 5.57
N ASP A 156 -17.83 -18.01 6.34
CA ASP A 156 -17.37 -18.37 7.69
C ASP A 156 -17.76 -17.28 8.70
N GLU A 157 -18.98 -17.39 9.24
CA GLU A 157 -19.50 -16.46 10.25
C GLU A 157 -18.76 -16.56 11.61
N ASN A 158 -18.06 -17.67 11.89
CA ASN A 158 -17.26 -17.77 13.10
C ASN A 158 -16.04 -16.85 13.01
N LEU A 159 -15.32 -16.87 11.88
CA LEU A 159 -14.22 -15.94 11.62
C LEU A 159 -14.67 -14.48 11.63
N ARG A 160 -15.84 -14.20 11.05
CA ARG A 160 -16.47 -12.88 11.12
C ARG A 160 -16.76 -12.47 12.56
N GLY A 161 -17.36 -13.35 13.37
CA GLY A 161 -17.61 -13.12 14.79
C GLY A 161 -16.33 -12.81 15.58
N GLN A 162 -15.24 -13.54 15.34
CA GLN A 162 -13.93 -13.28 15.96
C GLN A 162 -13.36 -11.91 15.58
N THR A 163 -13.54 -11.49 14.32
CA THR A 163 -13.12 -10.17 13.84
C THR A 163 -13.91 -9.05 14.55
N TRP A 164 -15.23 -9.22 14.70
CA TRP A 164 -16.06 -8.26 15.45
C TRP A 164 -15.76 -8.21 16.95
N GLN A 165 -15.38 -9.35 17.57
CA GLN A 165 -14.87 -9.37 18.95
C GLN A 165 -13.58 -8.57 19.08
N PHE A 166 -12.68 -8.67 18.10
CA PHE A 166 -11.46 -7.85 18.06
C PHE A 166 -11.77 -6.36 17.90
N LEU A 167 -12.73 -5.98 17.05
CA LEU A 167 -13.17 -4.59 16.91
C LEU A 167 -13.66 -3.98 18.22
N GLN A 168 -14.44 -4.74 19.00
CA GLN A 168 -14.90 -4.32 20.33
C GLN A 168 -13.72 -4.05 21.27
N LYS A 169 -12.73 -4.96 21.31
CA LYS A 169 -11.51 -4.76 22.07
C LYS A 169 -10.71 -3.53 21.61
N ALA A 170 -10.66 -3.26 20.30
CA ALA A 170 -9.97 -2.08 19.79
C ALA A 170 -10.66 -0.78 20.22
N ALA A 171 -12.00 -0.77 20.35
CA ALA A 171 -12.76 0.37 20.86
C ALA A 171 -12.48 0.68 22.34
N GLU A 172 -12.12 -0.33 23.13
CA GLU A 172 -11.75 -0.15 24.54
C GLU A 172 -10.46 0.67 24.71
N LEU A 173 -9.54 0.64 23.74
CA LEU A 173 -8.24 1.33 23.83
C LEU A 173 -8.38 2.82 24.15
N LYS A 174 -9.22 3.53 23.39
CA LYS A 174 -9.42 4.97 23.54
C LYS A 174 -10.30 5.30 24.74
N ALA A 175 -11.21 4.39 25.11
CA ALA A 175 -12.03 4.54 26.31
C ALA A 175 -11.17 4.44 27.58
N GLU A 176 -10.22 3.50 27.61
CA GLU A 176 -9.29 3.32 28.72
C GLU A 176 -8.15 4.34 28.73
N ASN A 177 -7.69 4.76 27.55
CA ASN A 177 -6.56 5.69 27.37
C ASN A 177 -6.93 6.82 26.39
N PRO A 178 -7.69 7.84 26.81
CA PRO A 178 -8.19 8.90 25.91
C PRO A 178 -7.11 9.70 25.20
N GLU A 179 -5.92 9.78 25.80
CA GLU A 179 -4.78 10.53 25.28
C GLU A 179 -3.96 9.71 24.24
N ASP A 180 -4.10 8.38 24.23
CA ASP A 180 -3.40 7.52 23.29
C ASP A 180 -3.92 7.77 21.87
N LYS A 181 -3.02 7.74 20.89
CA LYS A 181 -3.36 7.92 19.48
C LYS A 181 -3.57 6.60 18.78
N ILE A 182 -4.50 6.56 17.84
CA ILE A 182 -4.83 5.35 17.07
C ILE A 182 -4.67 5.63 15.58
N VAL A 183 -3.85 4.86 14.88
CA VAL A 183 -3.81 4.83 13.42
C VAL A 183 -4.37 3.49 12.98
N ILE A 184 -5.49 3.52 12.24
CA ILE A 184 -6.03 2.29 11.65
C ILE A 184 -5.30 2.02 10.34
N LEU A 185 -4.87 0.78 10.18
CA LEU A 185 -4.39 0.26 8.91
C LEU A 185 -5.34 -0.84 8.43
N THR A 186 -5.80 -0.73 7.19
CA THR A 186 -6.74 -1.68 6.61
C THR A 186 -6.50 -1.87 5.10
N HIS A 187 -7.21 -2.80 4.46
CA HIS A 187 -7.18 -2.95 3.01
C HIS A 187 -8.38 -2.26 2.35
N ILE A 188 -9.62 -2.69 2.64
CA ILE A 188 -10.82 -2.07 2.05
C ILE A 188 -11.04 -0.69 2.71
N PRO A 189 -11.18 0.38 1.92
CA PRO A 189 -11.44 1.73 2.43
C PRO A 189 -12.79 1.85 3.13
N PHE A 190 -12.96 2.91 3.92
CA PHE A 190 -14.27 3.18 4.51
C PHE A 190 -15.23 3.72 3.45
N HIS A 191 -16.52 3.70 3.77
CA HIS A 191 -17.54 4.23 2.89
C HIS A 191 -17.33 5.73 2.65
N LYS A 192 -17.39 6.14 1.38
CA LYS A 192 -17.62 7.53 0.95
C LYS A 192 -18.73 7.57 -0.08
N GLU A 193 -19.40 8.70 -0.24
CA GLU A 193 -20.39 8.91 -1.30
C GLU A 193 -19.74 8.84 -2.69
N GLN A 194 -20.55 8.47 -3.70
CA GLN A 194 -20.09 8.42 -5.09
C GLN A 194 -19.58 9.79 -5.56
N GLY A 195 -18.45 9.79 -6.26
CA GLY A 195 -17.83 10.99 -6.82
C GLY A 195 -16.74 11.62 -5.94
N ILE A 196 -16.56 11.14 -4.71
CA ILE A 196 -15.46 11.57 -3.82
C ILE A 196 -14.14 10.90 -4.22
N CYS A 197 -14.16 9.57 -4.37
CA CYS A 197 -13.03 8.79 -4.89
C CYS A 197 -13.35 8.33 -6.32
N VAL A 198 -12.33 7.78 -7.00
CA VAL A 198 -12.48 7.29 -8.38
C VAL A 198 -13.47 6.13 -8.43
N ASP A 199 -13.30 5.15 -7.54
CA ASP A 199 -14.24 4.04 -7.41
C ASP A 199 -15.45 4.45 -6.57
N ALA A 200 -16.64 4.09 -7.05
CA ALA A 200 -17.88 4.28 -6.31
C ALA A 200 -18.08 3.13 -5.31
N PRO A 201 -18.87 3.33 -4.24
CA PRO A 201 -19.30 2.26 -3.36
C PRO A 201 -20.08 1.21 -4.16
N ASP A 202 -19.59 -0.02 -4.16
CA ASP A 202 -20.23 -1.14 -4.84
C ASP A 202 -19.95 -2.44 -4.06
N ILE A 203 -20.99 -3.27 -3.94
CA ILE A 203 -20.93 -4.56 -3.25
C ILE A 203 -21.67 -5.58 -4.10
N HIS A 204 -20.95 -6.58 -4.60
CA HIS A 204 -21.52 -7.71 -5.31
C HIS A 204 -21.61 -8.90 -4.38
N VAL A 205 -22.76 -9.59 -4.45
CA VAL A 205 -23.05 -10.75 -3.61
C VAL A 205 -23.35 -11.99 -4.45
N HIS A 206 -23.04 -13.14 -3.88
CA HIS A 206 -23.42 -14.44 -4.40
C HIS A 206 -24.91 -14.75 -4.13
N TRP A 207 -25.43 -15.87 -4.65
CA TRP A 207 -26.86 -16.23 -4.50
C TRP A 207 -27.29 -16.49 -3.06
N ASP A 208 -26.34 -16.77 -2.17
CA ASP A 208 -26.53 -16.94 -0.72
C ASP A 208 -26.31 -15.63 0.08
N ASN A 209 -26.17 -14.49 -0.62
CA ASN A 209 -25.88 -13.15 -0.10
C ASN A 209 -24.46 -12.94 0.46
N THR A 210 -23.57 -13.92 0.36
CA THR A 210 -22.18 -13.71 0.78
C THR A 210 -21.45 -12.77 -0.20
N ILE A 211 -20.56 -11.93 0.31
CA ILE A 211 -19.87 -10.91 -0.48
C ILE A 211 -18.81 -11.56 -1.38
N ILE A 212 -18.88 -11.28 -2.69
CA ILE A 212 -17.89 -11.75 -3.69
C ILE A 212 -16.97 -10.62 -4.18
N GLU A 213 -17.41 -9.37 -4.05
CA GLU A 213 -16.62 -8.18 -4.40
C GLU A 213 -17.15 -6.98 -3.63
N GLN A 214 -16.25 -6.09 -3.20
CA GLN A 214 -16.58 -4.91 -2.42
C GLN A 214 -15.51 -3.84 -2.59
N THR A 215 -15.90 -2.64 -3.03
CA THR A 215 -14.97 -1.52 -3.21
C THR A 215 -14.71 -0.73 -1.91
N MET A 216 -15.71 -0.64 -1.04
CA MET A 216 -15.65 0.10 0.22
C MET A 216 -16.47 -0.62 1.29
N LEU A 217 -16.11 -0.45 2.56
CA LEU A 217 -16.94 -0.92 3.67
C LEU A 217 -18.35 -0.34 3.61
N THR A 218 -19.33 -1.03 4.21
CA THR A 218 -20.68 -0.50 4.32
C THR A 218 -20.73 0.78 5.19
N PRO A 219 -21.75 1.64 5.00
CA PRO A 219 -22.00 2.78 5.89
C PRO A 219 -22.03 2.41 7.38
N ASN A 220 -22.60 1.25 7.69
CA ASN A 220 -22.78 0.78 9.07
C ASN A 220 -21.44 0.41 9.70
N SER A 221 -20.62 -0.39 9.01
CA SER A 221 -19.28 -0.77 9.50
C SER A 221 -18.37 0.45 9.65
N THR A 222 -18.40 1.35 8.67
CA THR A 222 -17.68 2.64 8.70
C THR A 222 -18.08 3.47 9.92
N THR A 223 -19.38 3.76 10.05
CA THR A 223 -19.93 4.57 11.15
C THR A 223 -19.61 3.96 12.51
N TRP A 224 -19.71 2.63 12.63
CA TRP A 224 -19.37 1.95 13.88
C TRP A 224 -17.89 2.16 14.25
N ILE A 225 -16.96 1.99 13.31
CA ILE A 225 -15.53 2.20 13.55
C ILE A 225 -15.25 3.65 13.97
N LEU A 226 -15.77 4.63 13.22
CA LEU A 226 -15.53 6.04 13.49
C LEU A 226 -16.07 6.47 14.87
N ASN A 227 -17.25 5.96 15.26
CA ASN A 227 -17.87 6.28 16.55
C ASN A 227 -17.22 5.57 17.75
N ASN A 228 -16.81 4.31 17.59
CA ASN A 228 -16.38 3.48 18.72
C ASN A 228 -14.86 3.40 18.87
N ILE A 229 -14.11 3.24 17.77
CA ILE A 229 -12.64 3.21 17.82
C ILE A 229 -12.06 4.64 17.87
N LYS A 230 -12.77 5.62 17.28
CA LYS A 230 -12.37 7.03 17.24
C LYS A 230 -10.91 7.23 16.77
N PRO A 231 -10.54 6.69 15.59
CA PRO A 231 -9.16 6.72 15.12
C PRO A 231 -8.64 8.13 14.91
N ASP A 232 -7.31 8.25 14.97
CA ASP A 232 -6.60 9.48 14.70
C ASP A 232 -6.29 9.72 13.23
N PHE A 233 -5.99 8.64 12.52
CA PHE A 233 -5.73 8.63 11.09
C PHE A 233 -6.07 7.24 10.55
N VAL A 234 -6.45 7.15 9.28
CA VAL A 234 -6.71 5.86 8.62
C VAL A 234 -5.85 5.76 7.36
N LEU A 235 -5.15 4.64 7.20
CA LEU A 235 -4.44 4.27 5.98
C LEU A 235 -5.04 2.99 5.41
N ASN A 236 -5.34 2.98 4.12
CA ASN A 236 -5.85 1.79 3.44
C ASN A 236 -5.35 1.62 2.01
N GLY A 237 -5.70 0.49 1.39
CA GLY A 237 -5.32 0.15 0.02
C GLY A 237 -6.58 -0.10 -0.83
N HIS A 238 -6.56 -1.20 -1.58
CA HIS A 238 -7.66 -1.68 -2.42
C HIS A 238 -7.93 -0.82 -3.67
N ASP A 239 -8.34 0.45 -3.52
CA ASP A 239 -8.53 1.35 -4.67
C ASP A 239 -7.16 1.76 -5.23
N HIS A 240 -6.90 1.36 -6.47
CA HIS A 240 -5.60 1.52 -7.09
C HIS A 240 -5.28 2.98 -7.47
N TYR A 241 -6.29 3.83 -7.64
CA TYR A 241 -6.11 5.24 -7.98
C TYR A 241 -5.70 6.09 -6.78
N GLY A 242 -5.96 5.59 -5.57
CA GLY A 242 -5.75 6.30 -4.32
C GLY A 242 -6.79 7.41 -4.10
N CYS A 243 -6.95 7.81 -2.85
CA CYS A 243 -7.94 8.79 -2.43
C CYS A 243 -7.53 9.43 -1.10
N ASP A 244 -7.66 10.74 -0.96
CA ASP A 244 -7.30 11.49 0.24
C ASP A 244 -8.48 12.32 0.70
N ILE A 245 -9.08 11.92 1.82
CA ILE A 245 -10.36 12.44 2.27
C ILE A 245 -10.37 12.70 3.77
N VAL A 246 -11.34 13.48 4.21
CA VAL A 246 -11.63 13.74 5.61
C VAL A 246 -13.10 13.38 5.87
N HIS A 247 -13.31 12.45 6.80
CA HIS A 247 -14.62 12.19 7.41
C HIS A 247 -14.92 13.28 8.42
N VAL A 248 -16.06 13.95 8.29
CA VAL A 248 -16.51 15.00 9.21
C VAL A 248 -17.84 14.57 9.84
N ARG A 249 -17.90 14.62 11.17
CA ARG A 249 -19.11 14.36 11.93
C ARG A 249 -20.00 15.59 11.89
N SER A 250 -21.20 15.42 11.34
CA SER A 250 -22.20 16.47 11.23
C SER A 250 -23.48 16.09 11.95
N TRP A 251 -24.20 17.09 12.43
CA TRP A 251 -25.57 16.92 12.91
C TRP A 251 -26.53 16.97 11.72
N ASP A 252 -27.42 16.00 11.62
CA ASP A 252 -28.50 15.99 10.63
C ASP A 252 -29.80 16.49 11.30
N GLU A 253 -30.26 17.68 10.89
CA GLU A 253 -31.48 18.30 11.42
C GLU A 253 -32.75 17.50 11.09
N GLY A 254 -32.74 16.71 10.00
CA GLY A 254 -33.89 15.95 9.55
C GLY A 254 -34.11 14.67 10.36
N THR A 255 -33.04 14.00 10.76
CA THR A 255 -33.08 12.77 11.56
C THR A 255 -32.89 13.03 13.06
N GLY A 256 -32.26 14.14 13.43
CA GLY A 256 -31.90 14.44 14.82
C GLY A 256 -30.77 13.56 15.33
N GLU A 257 -29.92 13.05 14.43
CA GLU A 257 -28.79 12.18 14.75
C GLU A 257 -27.49 12.73 14.13
N PHE A 258 -26.35 12.27 14.66
CA PHE A 258 -25.05 12.56 14.06
C PHE A 258 -24.77 11.58 12.91
N SER A 259 -24.32 12.11 11.78
CA SER A 259 -23.84 11.33 10.64
C SER A 259 -22.39 11.70 10.30
N TRP A 260 -21.69 10.80 9.61
CA TRP A 260 -20.38 11.07 9.05
C TRP A 260 -20.53 11.36 7.56
N MET A 261 -19.92 12.45 7.10
CA MET A 261 -19.82 12.81 5.68
C MET A 261 -18.36 12.83 5.28
N ALA A 262 -18.04 12.29 4.10
CA ALA A 262 -16.70 12.33 3.56
C ALA A 262 -16.52 13.55 2.64
N TYR A 263 -15.34 14.18 2.69
CA TYR A 263 -14.95 15.26 1.80
C TYR A 263 -13.56 14.99 1.25
N SER A 264 -13.32 15.30 -0.02
CA SER A 264 -11.95 15.36 -0.54
C SER A 264 -11.13 16.34 0.28
N THR A 265 -9.92 15.95 0.69
CA THR A 265 -9.04 16.82 1.49
C THR A 265 -8.75 18.15 0.78
N SER A 266 -8.71 18.16 -0.56
CA SER A 266 -8.50 19.40 -1.34
C SER A 266 -9.74 20.29 -1.47
N GLU A 267 -10.93 19.75 -1.19
CA GLU A 267 -12.22 20.43 -1.35
C GLU A 267 -12.91 20.67 0.00
N LEU A 268 -12.22 20.40 1.11
CA LEU A 268 -12.75 20.61 2.45
C LEU A 268 -13.09 22.10 2.65
N PRO A 269 -14.36 22.44 2.97
CA PRO A 269 -14.75 23.82 3.21
C PRO A 269 -13.99 24.43 4.39
N SER A 270 -13.44 25.64 4.22
CA SER A 270 -12.60 26.29 5.25
C SER A 270 -13.32 26.50 6.60
N GLU A 271 -14.66 26.62 6.59
CA GLU A 271 -15.46 26.70 7.81
C GLU A 271 -15.47 25.38 8.59
N LEU A 272 -15.52 24.24 7.88
CA LEU A 272 -15.42 22.91 8.48
C LEU A 272 -14.00 22.59 8.91
N GLU A 273 -13.00 23.07 8.16
CA GLU A 273 -11.59 22.99 8.53
C GLU A 273 -11.32 23.75 9.84
N THR A 274 -11.84 24.98 9.97
CA THR A 274 -11.70 25.80 11.18
C THR A 274 -12.42 25.16 12.38
N LYS A 275 -13.66 24.69 12.20
CA LYS A 275 -14.42 23.99 13.25
C LYS A 275 -13.76 22.67 13.68
N ALA A 276 -13.20 21.92 12.72
CA ALA A 276 -12.45 20.71 13.01
C ALA A 276 -11.22 21.01 13.88
N HIS A 277 -10.52 22.12 13.61
CA HIS A 277 -9.36 22.55 14.40
C HIS A 277 -9.72 23.16 15.76
N GLU A 278 -10.81 23.93 15.86
CA GLU A 278 -11.27 24.55 17.11
C GLU A 278 -11.81 23.51 18.11
N HIS A 279 -12.56 22.51 17.65
CA HIS A 279 -13.11 21.48 18.54
C HIS A 279 -12.09 20.41 18.96
N GLU A 280 -11.00 20.23 18.20
CA GLU A 280 -9.83 19.46 18.68
C GLU A 280 -9.27 20.04 20.00
N GLN A 281 -9.53 21.33 20.29
CA GLN A 281 -9.09 22.03 21.50
C GLN A 281 -10.13 22.07 22.63
N ILE A 282 -11.44 21.94 22.34
CA ILE A 282 -12.51 22.29 23.29
C ILE A 282 -13.21 21.05 23.88
N ASP A 283 -13.27 19.93 23.16
CA ASP A 283 -13.83 18.68 23.70
C ASP A 283 -13.04 17.45 23.20
N ARG A 284 -12.14 16.93 24.05
CA ARG A 284 -11.31 15.75 23.73
C ARG A 284 -12.16 14.47 23.56
N GLN A 285 -13.45 14.49 23.92
CA GLN A 285 -14.32 13.30 23.92
C GLN A 285 -15.03 13.07 22.57
N ASP A 286 -15.28 14.13 21.78
CA ASP A 286 -16.05 14.09 20.53
C ASP A 286 -15.22 14.57 19.33
N LYS A 287 -14.42 13.65 18.78
CA LYS A 287 -13.64 13.92 17.58
C LYS A 287 -14.55 14.25 16.39
N ILE A 288 -14.31 15.41 15.76
CA ILE A 288 -15.17 15.96 14.71
C ILE A 288 -14.69 15.58 13.31
N SER A 289 -13.40 15.35 13.11
CA SER A 289 -12.87 14.99 11.80
C SER A 289 -11.79 13.92 11.85
N ILE A 290 -11.74 13.05 10.84
CA ILE A 290 -10.79 11.95 10.72
C ILE A 290 -10.31 11.89 9.27
N ARG A 291 -8.99 12.07 9.05
CA ARG A 291 -8.40 11.91 7.72
C ARG A 291 -8.16 10.44 7.41
N GLU A 292 -8.60 10.03 6.23
CA GLU A 292 -8.36 8.72 5.67
C GLU A 292 -7.61 8.89 4.35
N VAL A 293 -6.57 8.09 4.17
CA VAL A 293 -5.83 8.03 2.92
C VAL A 293 -5.82 6.60 2.39
N THR A 294 -6.40 6.46 1.21
CA THR A 294 -6.23 5.30 0.34
C THR A 294 -4.93 5.46 -0.44
N GLN A 295 -3.95 4.61 -0.14
CA GLN A 295 -2.65 4.58 -0.79
C GLN A 295 -2.82 4.22 -2.26
N ARG A 296 -2.46 5.16 -3.14
CA ARG A 296 -2.38 4.90 -4.58
C ARG A 296 -1.43 3.74 -4.86
N SER A 297 -1.82 2.87 -5.79
CA SER A 297 -1.13 1.61 -6.01
C SER A 297 0.33 1.77 -6.46
N MET A 298 1.16 0.84 -5.98
CA MET A 298 2.55 0.66 -6.40
C MET A 298 2.67 0.03 -7.79
N MET A 299 1.57 -0.43 -8.38
CA MET A 299 1.54 -0.94 -9.75
C MET A 299 1.90 0.17 -10.74
N ALA A 300 2.65 -0.20 -11.78
CA ALA A 300 3.18 0.75 -12.76
C ALA A 300 2.08 1.52 -13.51
N GLU A 301 0.95 0.88 -13.82
CA GLU A 301 -0.21 1.52 -14.47
C GLU A 301 -0.79 2.67 -13.64
N PHE A 302 -0.60 2.62 -12.32
CA PHE A 302 -1.05 3.67 -11.40
C PHE A 302 0.07 4.61 -10.99
N GLY A 303 1.24 4.56 -11.64
CA GLY A 303 2.38 5.46 -11.41
C GLY A 303 3.37 5.00 -10.33
N GLY A 304 3.20 3.79 -9.81
CA GLY A 304 4.13 3.18 -8.88
C GLY A 304 4.33 4.00 -7.61
N TYR A 305 3.27 4.23 -6.85
CA TYR A 305 3.32 5.07 -5.66
C TYR A 305 3.67 4.28 -4.39
N ALA A 306 4.43 4.91 -3.50
CA ALA A 306 4.46 4.58 -2.08
C ALA A 306 4.08 5.80 -1.25
N GLY A 307 3.62 5.57 -0.02
CA GLY A 307 3.29 6.62 0.93
C GLY A 307 4.37 6.80 1.98
N LEU A 308 4.71 8.06 2.26
CA LEU A 308 5.49 8.44 3.44
C LEU A 308 4.53 8.94 4.49
N PHE A 309 4.41 8.19 5.58
CA PHE A 309 3.62 8.56 6.75
C PHE A 309 4.54 8.95 7.90
N GLU A 310 4.29 10.11 8.50
CA GLU A 310 5.03 10.62 9.64
C GLU A 310 4.06 10.96 10.78
N ALA A 311 4.29 10.37 11.95
CA ALA A 311 3.68 10.80 13.20
C ALA A 311 4.77 11.48 14.04
N ARG A 312 4.58 12.77 14.36
CA ARG A 312 5.57 13.56 15.10
C ARG A 312 4.93 14.41 16.17
N ILE A 313 5.69 14.71 17.22
CA ILE A 313 5.29 15.69 18.22
C ILE A 313 5.35 17.08 17.59
N SER A 314 4.30 17.89 17.81
CA SER A 314 4.22 19.24 17.29
C SER A 314 5.34 20.11 17.87
N GLU A 315 5.93 20.97 17.02
CA GLU A 315 7.00 21.88 17.47
C GLU A 315 6.48 22.96 18.42
N THR A 316 5.19 23.30 18.33
CA THR A 316 4.56 24.36 19.12
C THR A 316 3.87 23.84 20.37
N ASN A 317 3.45 22.57 20.39
CA ASN A 317 2.78 21.94 21.52
C ASN A 317 3.31 20.50 21.74
N PRO A 318 4.09 20.24 22.81
CA PRO A 318 4.68 18.94 23.06
C PRO A 318 3.66 17.84 23.41
N ASP A 319 2.42 18.21 23.74
CA ASP A 319 1.33 17.27 24.02
C ASP A 319 0.53 16.91 22.75
N ARG A 320 0.80 17.56 21.61
CA ARG A 320 0.11 17.31 20.34
C ARG A 320 0.94 16.42 19.42
N ILE A 321 0.32 15.38 18.89
CA ILE A 321 0.88 14.54 17.82
C ILE A 321 0.23 14.95 16.50
N GLU A 322 1.06 15.26 15.50
CA GLU A 322 0.65 15.57 14.14
C GLU A 322 0.91 14.38 13.23
N PHE A 323 -0.01 14.14 12.30
CA PHE A 323 0.08 13.10 11.28
C PHE A 323 0.23 13.74 9.90
N HIS A 324 1.29 13.37 9.20
CA HIS A 324 1.61 13.83 7.85
C HIS A 324 1.67 12.64 6.91
N TYR A 325 1.10 12.81 5.72
CA TYR A 325 1.16 11.81 4.66
C TYR A 325 1.54 12.48 3.34
N SER A 326 2.48 11.86 2.63
CA SER A 326 2.93 12.27 1.30
C SER A 326 2.96 11.08 0.36
N ALA A 327 2.28 11.19 -0.78
CA ALA A 327 2.38 10.19 -1.84
C ALA A 327 3.62 10.45 -2.71
N CYS A 328 4.43 9.41 -2.92
CA CYS A 328 5.67 9.45 -3.70
C CYS A 328 5.56 8.48 -4.88
N GLY A 329 5.41 9.00 -6.10
CA GLY A 329 5.44 8.21 -7.33
C GLY A 329 6.88 7.90 -7.75
N PHE A 330 7.18 6.63 -8.05
CA PHE A 330 8.48 6.21 -8.56
C PHE A 330 8.51 6.08 -10.09
N TYR A 331 7.34 5.97 -10.72
CA TYR A 331 7.25 5.65 -12.12
C TYR A 331 6.92 6.88 -12.97
N ASN A 332 7.86 7.24 -13.84
CA ASN A 332 7.63 8.16 -14.95
C ASN A 332 7.58 7.34 -16.24
N ASP A 333 6.59 7.60 -17.11
CA ASP A 333 6.38 6.91 -18.40
C ASP A 333 7.65 6.74 -19.24
N LEU A 334 8.62 7.64 -19.05
CA LEU A 334 9.94 7.61 -19.69
C LEU A 334 10.63 6.25 -19.61
N GLN A 335 10.53 5.52 -18.49
CA GLN A 335 11.21 4.22 -18.32
C GLN A 335 10.56 3.13 -19.19
N VAL A 336 9.23 3.09 -19.28
CA VAL A 336 8.51 2.22 -20.24
C VAL A 336 8.95 2.54 -21.65
N TRP A 337 8.93 3.83 -22.00
CA TRP A 337 9.23 4.29 -23.34
C TRP A 337 10.67 3.97 -23.72
N ILE A 338 11.62 4.10 -22.80
CA ILE A 338 13.02 3.67 -23.02
C ILE A 338 13.06 2.17 -23.33
N MET A 339 12.36 1.33 -22.57
CA MET A 339 12.33 -0.11 -22.81
C MET A 339 11.68 -0.44 -24.17
N ILE A 340 10.49 0.11 -24.45
CA ILE A 340 9.77 -0.11 -25.73
C ILE A 340 10.63 0.34 -26.91
N VAL A 341 11.22 1.53 -26.85
CA VAL A 341 12.07 2.07 -27.91
C VAL A 341 13.32 1.21 -28.08
N THR A 342 13.94 0.76 -26.98
CA THR A 342 15.10 -0.14 -27.02
C THR A 342 14.75 -1.47 -27.68
N ILE A 343 13.62 -2.07 -27.32
CA ILE A 343 13.12 -3.31 -27.95
C ILE A 343 12.87 -3.08 -29.44
N ALA A 344 12.21 -1.98 -29.81
CA ALA A 344 11.94 -1.63 -31.21
C ALA A 344 13.24 -1.45 -32.02
N ILE A 345 14.25 -0.79 -31.46
CA ILE A 345 15.57 -0.65 -32.09
C ILE A 345 16.24 -2.01 -32.28
N VAL A 346 16.25 -2.85 -31.24
CA VAL A 346 16.87 -4.19 -31.30
C VAL A 346 16.17 -5.06 -32.34
N VAL A 347 14.84 -5.10 -32.33
CA VAL A 347 14.04 -5.85 -33.32
C VAL A 347 14.29 -5.30 -34.73
N GLY A 348 14.30 -3.98 -34.92
CA GLY A 348 14.60 -3.33 -36.19
C GLY A 348 16.00 -3.70 -36.72
N ALA A 349 17.00 -3.70 -35.85
CA ALA A 349 18.36 -4.12 -36.21
C ALA A 349 18.42 -5.59 -36.64
N TRP A 350 17.72 -6.48 -35.93
CA TRP A 350 17.63 -7.90 -36.31
C TRP A 350 16.95 -8.10 -37.66
N VAL A 351 15.85 -7.40 -37.92
CA VAL A 351 15.15 -7.44 -39.22
C VAL A 351 16.08 -6.99 -40.35
N LEU A 352 16.84 -5.91 -40.17
CA LEU A 352 17.80 -5.42 -41.16
C LEU A 352 18.93 -6.43 -41.42
N ILE A 353 19.49 -7.04 -40.37
CA ILE A 353 20.54 -8.07 -40.49
C ILE A 353 20.03 -9.28 -41.25
N ILE A 354 18.84 -9.78 -40.90
CA ILE A 354 18.22 -10.93 -41.58
C ILE A 354 17.96 -10.60 -43.05
N SER A 355 17.38 -9.43 -43.32
CA SER A 355 17.09 -8.97 -44.68
C SER A 355 18.35 -8.85 -45.52
N ALA A 356 19.44 -8.28 -44.98
CA ALA A 356 20.73 -8.19 -45.65
C ALA A 356 21.33 -9.58 -45.96
N ARG A 357 21.22 -10.53 -45.03
CA ARG A 357 21.69 -11.92 -45.23
C ARG A 357 20.88 -12.64 -46.31
N VAL A 358 19.55 -12.48 -46.32
CA VAL A 358 18.67 -13.04 -47.35
C VAL A 358 19.00 -12.44 -48.72
N LEU A 359 19.13 -11.12 -48.83
CA LEU A 359 19.54 -10.44 -50.06
C LEU A 359 20.91 -10.91 -50.56
N ALA A 360 21.89 -11.05 -49.67
CA ALA A 360 23.21 -11.57 -50.01
C ALA A 360 23.15 -13.02 -50.52
N ALA A 361 22.33 -13.88 -49.90
CA ALA A 361 22.12 -15.25 -50.36
C ALA A 361 21.45 -15.31 -51.74
N LEU A 362 20.39 -14.52 -51.95
CA LEU A 362 19.72 -14.39 -53.25
C LEU A 362 20.67 -13.88 -54.33
N ARG A 363 21.51 -12.90 -54.02
CA ARG A 363 22.54 -12.37 -54.94
C ARG A 363 23.56 -13.45 -55.31
N ARG A 364 24.03 -14.26 -54.35
CA ARG A 364 24.93 -15.41 -54.62
C ARG A 364 24.27 -16.44 -55.54
N ILE A 365 22.99 -16.77 -55.30
CA ILE A 365 22.23 -17.70 -56.14
C ILE A 365 22.09 -17.15 -57.57
N LEU A 366 21.74 -15.87 -57.72
CA LEU A 366 21.65 -15.20 -59.02
C LEU A 366 22.96 -15.25 -59.77
N ILE A 367 24.08 -14.85 -59.14
CA ILE A 367 25.42 -14.88 -59.75
C ILE A 367 25.82 -16.31 -60.15
N SER A 368 25.50 -17.32 -59.34
CA SER A 368 25.78 -18.72 -59.67
C SER A 368 25.00 -19.18 -60.91
N LYS A 369 23.73 -18.76 -61.05
CA LYS A 369 22.91 -19.06 -62.22
C LYS A 369 23.46 -18.38 -63.48
N THR A 370 23.86 -17.11 -63.41
CA THR A 370 24.45 -16.41 -64.57
C THR A 370 25.78 -17.03 -65.01
N ARG A 371 26.66 -17.40 -64.08
CA ARG A 371 27.91 -18.11 -64.41
C ARG A 371 27.66 -19.47 -65.06
N LYS A 372 26.71 -20.24 -64.53
CA LYS A 372 26.34 -21.55 -65.10
C LYS A 372 25.75 -21.40 -66.51
N HIS A 373 24.98 -20.33 -66.75
CA HIS A 373 24.43 -20.02 -68.05
C HIS A 373 25.51 -19.57 -69.06
N GLN A 374 26.46 -18.73 -68.66
CA GLN A 374 27.59 -18.32 -69.52
C GLN A 374 28.52 -19.50 -69.88
N GLY A 375 28.85 -20.36 -68.91
CA GLY A 375 29.67 -21.55 -69.18
C GLY A 375 29.01 -22.52 -70.16
N SER A 376 27.68 -22.71 -70.07
CA SER A 376 26.93 -23.53 -71.02
C SER A 376 26.90 -22.93 -72.44
N THR A 377 26.95 -21.60 -72.58
CA THR A 377 26.93 -20.93 -73.88
C THR A 377 28.31 -20.97 -74.55
N GLU A 378 29.40 -20.79 -73.80
CA GLU A 378 30.77 -20.93 -74.30
C GLU A 378 31.10 -22.37 -74.72
N GLU A 379 30.61 -23.37 -73.99
CA GLU A 379 30.82 -24.78 -74.34
C GLU A 379 30.06 -25.19 -75.61
N LYS A 380 28.94 -24.55 -75.92
CA LYS A 380 28.22 -24.71 -77.19
C LYS A 380 28.92 -24.01 -78.35
N LEU A 381 29.56 -22.87 -78.12
CA LEU A 381 30.33 -22.12 -79.13
C LEU A 381 31.67 -22.77 -79.50
N LYS A 382 32.27 -23.57 -78.62
CA LYS A 382 33.49 -24.35 -78.91
C LYS A 382 33.24 -25.69 -79.65
N LYS A 383 31.97 -26.08 -79.83
CA LYS A 383 31.55 -27.30 -80.53
C LYS A 383 31.01 -27.05 -81.94
N LEU A 384 31.03 -25.79 -82.39
CA LEU A 384 30.87 -25.34 -83.76
C LEU A 384 32.25 -24.94 -84.29
#